data_AF-A0A528MG36-F1
#
_entry.id   AF-A0A528MG36-F1
#
_cell.length_a   1.000
_cell.length_b   1.000
_cell.length_c   1.000
_cell.angle_alpha   90.00
_cell.angle_beta   90.00
_cell.angle_gamma   90.00
#
_symmetry.space_group_name_H-M   'P 1'
#
loop_
_entity.id
_entity.type
_entity.pdbx_description
1 polymer ?
#
loop_
_entity_poly.entity_id
_entity_poly.type
_entity_poly.pdbx_seq_one_letter_code
_entity_poly.pdbx_strand_id
1 'polypeptide(L)' 'PVPVANADQGADPETLANVEGGLEREAIKRLAVKPSPTTLPPPGQRKVRVVGPTFLPDPAAATDLQAPAPKAAP' A
#
# COMPACT_ATOMS: atom_id res chain seq x y z
N PRO A 1 29.41 41.48 19.18
CA PRO A 1 29.33 40.19 18.46
C PRO A 1 28.53 40.36 17.16
N VAL A 2 29.17 40.17 16.01
CA VAL A 2 28.50 40.15 14.71
C VAL A 2 28.06 38.70 14.43
N PRO A 3 26.81 38.45 13.98
CA PRO A 3 26.38 37.11 13.62
C PRO A 3 27.27 36.56 12.51
N VAL A 4 27.74 35.33 12.69
CA VAL A 4 28.45 34.58 11.66
C VAL A 4 27.50 34.41 10.48
N ALA A 5 28.02 34.48 9.25
CA ALA A 5 27.24 34.31 8.03
C ALA A 5 26.32 33.08 8.13
N ASN A 6 25.10 33.18 7.61
CA ASN A 6 24.13 32.09 7.63
C ASN A 6 24.78 30.80 7.11
N ALA A 7 24.53 29.69 7.81
CA ALA A 7 25.01 28.38 7.39
C ALA A 7 24.49 28.07 5.97
N ASP A 8 25.30 27.35 5.19
CA ASP A 8 24.89 26.90 3.86
C ASP A 8 23.66 26.00 3.99
N GLN A 9 22.53 26.45 3.44
CA GLN A 9 21.27 25.71 3.47
C GLN A 9 21.37 24.37 2.72
N GLY A 10 22.30 24.26 1.76
CA GLY A 10 22.55 23.02 1.02
C GLY A 10 23.26 21.94 1.85
N ALA A 11 23.85 22.31 2.98
CA ALA A 11 24.53 21.39 3.90
C ALA A 11 23.61 20.86 5.02
N ASP A 12 22.33 21.22 5.01
CA ASP A 12 21.36 20.67 5.96
C ASP A 12 21.13 19.17 5.69
N PRO A 13 21.07 18.32 6.73
CA PRO A 13 20.91 16.87 6.58
C PRO A 13 19.68 16.47 5.79
N GLU A 14 18.56 17.19 5.90
CA GLU A 14 17.34 16.88 5.15
C GLU A 14 17.54 17.16 3.65
N THR A 15 18.29 18.21 3.31
CA THR A 15 18.60 18.52 1.91
C THR A 15 19.50 17.45 1.30
N LEU A 16 20.50 16.96 2.03
CA LEU A 16 21.37 15.87 1.57
C LEU A 16 20.60 14.56 1.38
N ALA A 17 19.73 14.20 2.32
CA ALA A 17 18.90 13.00 2.23
C ALA A 17 17.95 13.02 1.02
N ASN A 18 17.40 14.20 0.69
CA ASN A 18 16.56 14.36 -0.50
C ASN A 18 17.35 14.18 -1.81
N VAL A 19 18.61 14.65 -1.85
CA VAL A 19 19.50 14.45 -3.00
C VAL A 19 19.92 12.99 -3.11
N GLU A 20 20.33 12.35 -2.02
CA GLU A 20 20.67 10.92 -2.00
C GLU A 20 19.48 10.04 -2.41
N GLY A 21 18.26 10.43 -1.99
CA GLY A 21 17.02 9.76 -2.33
C GLY A 21 16.48 10.04 -3.74
N GLY A 22 17.18 10.84 -4.56
CA GLY A 22 16.74 11.18 -5.92
C GLY A 22 15.41 11.93 -5.95
N LEU A 23 15.11 12.70 -4.90
CA LEU A 23 13.90 13.54 -4.80
C LEU A 23 14.18 14.93 -5.38
N GLU A 24 14.75 15.00 -6.58
CA GLU A 24 14.92 16.27 -7.27
C GLU A 24 13.58 16.81 -7.78
N ARG A 25 13.55 18.10 -8.10
CA ARG A 25 12.35 18.78 -8.61
C ARG A 25 11.72 18.08 -9.81
N GLU A 26 12.51 17.47 -10.68
CA GLU A 26 11.98 16.69 -11.81
C GLU A 26 11.34 15.37 -11.38
N ALA A 27 11.97 14.62 -10.46
CA ALA A 27 11.43 13.38 -9.94
C ALA A 27 10.11 13.61 -9.20
N ILE A 28 10.04 14.67 -8.39
CA ILE A 28 8.82 15.10 -7.70
C ILE A 28 7.74 15.47 -8.73
N LYS A 29 8.09 16.22 -9.78
CA LYS A 29 7.13 16.57 -10.85
C LYS A 29 6.57 15.33 -11.54
N ARG A 30 7.38 14.30 -11.78
CA ARG A 30 6.95 13.03 -12.38
C ARG A 30 6.03 12.25 -11.43
N LEU A 31 6.36 12.20 -10.13
CA LEU A 31 5.55 11.51 -9.12
C LEU A 31 4.22 12.22 -8.83
N ALA A 32 4.22 13.55 -8.89
CA ALA A 32 3.04 14.38 -8.68
C ALA A 32 2.04 14.31 -9.86
N VAL A 33 2.42 13.70 -10.99
CA VAL A 33 1.46 13.41 -12.07
C VAL A 33 0.46 12.39 -11.54
N LYS A 34 -0.79 12.85 -11.35
CA LYS A 34 -1.89 11.96 -10.98
C LYS A 34 -1.98 10.83 -12.00
N PRO A 35 -1.86 9.56 -11.60
CA PRO A 35 -1.99 8.46 -12.54
C PRO A 35 -3.37 8.55 -13.18
N SER A 36 -3.42 8.38 -14.50
CA SER A 36 -4.69 8.28 -15.22
C SER A 36 -5.53 7.19 -14.56
N PRO A 37 -6.81 7.44 -14.26
CA PRO A 37 -7.65 6.42 -13.67
C PRO A 37 -7.66 5.23 -14.62
N THR A 38 -7.09 4.10 -14.19
CA THR A 38 -7.36 2.82 -14.84
C THR A 38 -8.87 2.67 -14.84
N THR A 39 -9.49 2.68 -16.02
CA THR A 39 -10.93 2.46 -16.15
C THR A 39 -11.24 1.12 -15.52
N LEU A 40 -11.72 1.16 -14.28
CA LEU A 40 -12.31 -0.01 -13.66
C LEU A 40 -13.57 -0.33 -14.47
N PRO A 41 -13.84 -1.61 -14.76
CA PRO A 41 -15.11 -2.00 -15.36
C PRO A 41 -16.27 -1.38 -14.56
N PRO A 42 -17.41 -1.09 -15.22
CA PRO A 42 -18.61 -0.65 -14.55
C PRO A 42 -18.95 -1.54 -13.34
N PRO A 43 -19.56 -0.97 -12.28
CA PRO A 43 -20.07 -1.78 -11.16
C PRO A 43 -20.94 -2.92 -11.70
N GLY A 44 -20.68 -4.15 -11.27
CA GLY A 44 -21.33 -5.38 -11.79
C GLY A 44 -20.51 -6.17 -12.83
N GLN A 45 -19.53 -5.54 -13.51
CA GLN A 45 -18.59 -6.23 -14.41
C GLN A 45 -17.19 -6.42 -13.80
N ARG A 46 -17.01 -5.92 -12.57
CA ARG A 46 -15.77 -6.08 -11.81
C ARG A 46 -15.68 -7.52 -11.30
N LYS A 47 -14.68 -8.28 -11.77
CA LYS A 47 -14.32 -9.57 -11.17
C LYS A 47 -13.60 -9.33 -9.85
N VAL A 48 -14.35 -9.11 -8.78
CA VAL A 48 -13.82 -8.98 -7.42
C VAL A 48 -13.54 -10.37 -6.88
N ARG A 49 -12.25 -10.69 -6.71
CA ARG A 49 -11.85 -11.89 -5.95
C ARG A 49 -11.91 -11.51 -4.48
N VAL A 50 -12.94 -11.97 -3.78
CA VAL A 50 -13.03 -11.81 -2.33
C VAL A 50 -11.97 -12.72 -1.71
N VAL A 51 -10.89 -12.13 -1.21
CA VAL A 51 -9.92 -12.80 -0.36
C VAL A 51 -10.20 -12.36 1.07
N GLY A 52 -10.78 -13.28 1.85
CA GLY A 52 -11.14 -13.07 3.24
C GLY A 52 -11.37 -14.43 3.89
N PRO A 53 -11.38 -14.52 5.23
CA PRO A 53 -11.74 -15.76 5.89
C PRO A 53 -13.11 -16.21 5.38
N THR A 54 -13.22 -17.48 5.00
CA THR A 54 -14.52 -18.07 4.69
C THR A 54 -15.32 -18.10 6.00
N PHE A 55 -16.38 -17.29 6.07
CA PHE A 55 -17.34 -17.43 7.16
C PHE A 55 -17.96 -18.82 7.09
N LEU A 56 -18.17 -19.44 8.25
CA LEU A 56 -18.91 -20.70 8.33
C LEU A 56 -20.25 -20.53 7.59
N PRO A 57 -20.72 -21.59 6.89
CA PRO A 57 -22.02 -21.53 6.23
C PRO A 57 -23.14 -21.19 7.23
N ASP A 58 -24.26 -20.69 6.73
CA ASP A 58 -25.49 -20.47 7.50
C ASP A 58 -25.71 -21.64 8.48
N PRO A 59 -25.97 -21.40 9.79
CA PRO A 59 -26.20 -22.45 10.77
C PRO A 59 -27.17 -23.55 10.29
N ALA A 60 -28.19 -23.19 9.51
CA ALA A 60 -29.11 -24.18 8.92
C ALA A 60 -28.40 -25.12 7.94
N ALA A 61 -27.49 -24.59 7.11
CA ALA A 61 -26.66 -25.34 6.18
C ALA A 61 -25.45 -26.05 6.84
N ALA A 62 -25.11 -25.69 8.08
CA ALA A 62 -24.03 -26.30 8.86
C ALA A 62 -24.46 -27.53 9.67
N THR A 63 -25.76 -27.81 9.77
CA THR A 63 -26.32 -28.84 10.67
C THR A 63 -25.83 -30.25 10.39
N ASP A 64 -25.57 -30.59 9.13
CA ASP A 64 -25.18 -31.96 8.71
C ASP A 64 -23.73 -32.05 8.19
N LEU A 65 -22.94 -30.98 8.36
CA LEU A 65 -21.54 -30.96 7.92
C LEU A 65 -20.63 -31.47 9.03
N GLN A 66 -20.06 -32.66 8.84
CA GLN A 66 -19.02 -33.17 9.72
C GLN A 66 -17.68 -32.47 9.46
N ALA A 67 -17.02 -32.04 10.54
CA ALA A 67 -15.67 -31.49 10.45
C ALA A 67 -14.71 -32.58 9.92
N PRO A 68 -13.73 -32.23 9.05
CA PRO A 68 -12.72 -33.17 8.61
C PRO A 68 -11.99 -33.78 9.81
N ALA A 69 -11.81 -35.10 9.80
CA ALA A 69 -11.09 -35.79 10.86
C ALA A 69 -9.67 -35.20 11.01
N PRO A 70 -9.17 -35.04 12.26
CA PRO A 70 -7.84 -34.53 12.48
C PRO A 70 -6.82 -35.39 11.72
N LYS A 71 -6.01 -34.74 10.89
CA LYS A 71 -4.94 -35.42 10.16
C LYS A 71 -3.91 -35.86 11.19
N ALA A 72 -3.69 -37.17 11.31
CA ALA A 72 -2.62 -37.70 12.15
C ALA A 72 -1.29 -37.10 11.68
N ALA A 73 -0.60 -36.40 12.59
CA ALA A 73 0.73 -35.87 12.34
C ALA A 73 1.73 -37.04 12.29
N PRO A 74 2.68 -37.07 11.33
CA PRO A 74 3.79 -38.01 11.35
C PRO A 74 4.77 -37.70 12.49
#